data_AF-A0AAF0K9B1-F1
#
_entry.id   AF-A0AAF0K9B1-F1
#
_cell.length_a   1.000
_cell.length_b   1.000
_cell.length_c   1.000
_cell.angle_alpha   90.00
_cell.angle_beta   90.00
_cell.angle_gamma   90.00
#
_symmetry.space_group_name_H-M   'P 1'
#
loop_
_entity.id
_entity.type
_entity.pdbx_description
1 polymer ?
#
loop_
_entity_poly.entity_id
_entity_poly.type
_entity_poly.pdbx_seq_one_letter_code
_entity_poly.pdbx_strand_id
1 'polypeptide(L)'
;MPEIHLSEQDEKFIEEQVAAGIFKDADSVVSAGLRLLGSNEGKLVELQRLIQEGLDDVEAGRVMEFSTADDLTAHIIKLAGEQNEAKAPGGHRTGTGRSSRRS
;
A
#
# COMPACT_ATOMS: atom_id res chain seq x y z
N MET A 1 18.72 11.75 8.09
CA MET A 1 17.33 12.23 8.13
C MET A 1 16.69 11.83 6.83
N PRO A 2 15.49 11.22 6.82
CA PRO A 2 14.78 10.99 5.57
C PRO A 2 14.45 12.32 4.90
N GLU A 3 14.56 12.38 3.58
CA GLU A 3 14.08 13.50 2.77
C GLU A 3 12.61 13.22 2.41
N ILE A 4 11.74 14.21 2.63
CA ILE A 4 10.30 14.10 2.39
C ILE A 4 9.92 15.17 1.36
N HIS A 5 9.35 14.74 0.24
CA HIS A 5 8.77 15.64 -0.75
C HIS A 5 7.27 15.78 -0.46
N LEU A 6 6.82 17.01 -0.28
CA LEU A 6 5.43 17.33 0.02
C LEU A 6 4.72 17.82 -1.22
N SER A 7 3.39 17.78 -1.20
CA SER A 7 2.60 18.47 -2.22
C SER A 7 2.65 19.98 -1.99
N GLU A 8 2.44 20.78 -3.03
CA GLU A 8 2.36 22.25 -2.91
C GLU A 8 1.33 22.69 -1.85
N GLN A 9 0.24 21.93 -1.71
CA GLN A 9 -0.81 22.20 -0.73
C GLN A 9 -0.30 21.98 0.71
N ASP A 10 0.42 20.90 0.96
CA ASP A 10 0.95 20.57 2.29
C ASP A 10 2.08 21.53 2.69
N GLU A 11 2.94 21.91 1.74
CA GLU A 11 3.98 22.93 1.95
C GLU A 11 3.36 24.25 2.37
N LYS A 12 2.35 24.72 1.63
CA LYS A 12 1.63 25.96 1.96
C LYS A 12 0.97 25.89 3.34
N PHE A 13 0.35 24.76 3.68
CA PHE A 13 -0.23 24.58 5.01
C PHE A 13 0.84 24.73 6.10
N ILE A 14 2.00 24.08 5.94
CA ILE A 14 3.11 24.18 6.90
C ILE A 14 3.60 25.62 7.02
N GLU A 15 3.79 26.31 5.90
CA GLU A 15 4.21 27.72 5.89
C GLU A 15 3.22 28.62 6.63
N GLU A 16 1.92 28.44 6.39
CA GLU A 16 0.86 29.20 7.08
C GLU A 16 0.89 28.95 8.59
N GLN A 17 1.10 27.70 9.04
CA GLN A 17 1.19 27.36 10.46
C GLN A 17 2.40 28.01 11.16
N VAL A 18 3.55 28.08 10.47
CA VAL A 18 4.76 28.72 10.98
C VAL A 18 4.62 30.24 10.96
N ALA A 19 4.08 30.82 9.89
CA ALA A 19 3.85 32.26 9.77
C ALA A 19 2.85 32.78 10.81
N ALA A 20 1.86 31.96 11.17
CA ALA A 20 0.92 32.25 12.26
C ALA A 20 1.55 32.14 13.67
N GLY A 21 2.78 31.65 13.79
CA GLY A 21 3.49 31.48 15.06
C GLY A 21 2.99 30.32 15.91
N ILE A 22 2.15 29.42 15.35
CA ILE A 22 1.64 28.24 16.06
C ILE A 22 2.77 27.24 16.28
N PHE A 23 3.65 27.10 15.30
CA PHE A 23 4.85 26.26 15.37
C PHE A 23 6.10 27.06 15.04
N LYS A 24 7.22 26.67 15.64
CA LYS A 24 8.52 27.35 15.46
C LYS A 24 9.17 27.11 14.10
N ASP A 25 8.93 25.95 13.50
CA ASP A 25 9.56 25.46 12.27
C ASP A 25 8.71 24.35 11.65
N ALA A 26 9.00 24.04 10.37
CA ALA A 26 8.33 22.98 9.63
C ALA A 26 8.45 21.61 10.31
N ASP A 27 9.63 21.29 10.87
CA ASP A 27 9.88 20.04 11.58
C ASP A 27 8.93 19.84 12.77
N SER A 28 8.55 20.92 13.46
CA SER A 28 7.58 20.88 14.56
C SER A 28 6.17 20.58 14.07
N VAL A 29 5.78 21.16 12.93
CA VAL A 29 4.48 20.90 12.30
C VAL A 29 4.38 19.42 11.92
N VAL A 30 5.40 18.90 11.21
CA VAL A 30 5.46 17.49 10.79
C VAL A 30 5.46 16.56 12.01
N SER A 31 6.26 16.87 13.03
CA SER A 31 6.33 16.07 14.26
C SER A 31 5.02 16.05 15.05
N ALA A 32 4.27 17.15 15.04
CA ALA A 32 2.95 17.22 15.66
C ALA A 32 1.92 16.42 14.86
N GLY A 33 1.93 16.55 13.52
CA GLY A 33 1.09 15.76 12.63
C GLY A 33 1.30 14.26 12.80
N LEU A 34 2.56 13.79 12.81
CA LEU A 34 2.88 12.37 13.06
C LEU A 34 2.43 11.89 14.44
N ARG A 35 2.53 12.75 15.47
CA ARG A 35 2.00 12.44 16.81
C ARG A 35 0.49 12.29 16.81
N LEU A 36 -0.22 13.15 16.09
CA LEU A 36 -1.68 13.06 15.94
C LEU A 36 -2.07 11.77 15.22
N LEU A 37 -1.40 11.43 14.12
CA LEU A 37 -1.63 10.17 13.40
C LEU A 37 -1.37 8.93 14.28
N GLY A 38 -0.33 8.97 15.13
CA GLY A 38 -0.03 7.91 16.09
C GLY A 38 -0.94 7.87 17.32
N SER A 39 -1.76 8.89 17.55
CA SER A 39 -2.64 9.00 18.72
C SER A 39 -3.86 8.08 18.62
N ASN A 40 -4.59 7.93 19.73
CA ASN A 40 -5.85 7.17 19.73
C ASN A 40 -6.92 7.81 18.83
N GLU A 41 -6.95 9.14 18.76
CA GLU A 41 -7.86 9.87 17.87
C GLU A 41 -7.50 9.63 16.41
N GLY A 42 -6.22 9.73 16.05
CA GLY A 42 -5.75 9.42 14.69
C GLY A 42 -6.07 7.99 14.27
N LYS A 43 -5.86 7.01 15.18
CA LYS A 43 -6.22 5.61 14.95
C LYS A 43 -7.73 5.41 14.79
N LEU A 44 -8.55 6.14 15.54
CA LEU A 44 -10.01 6.06 15.43
C LEU A 44 -10.50 6.58 14.08
N VAL A 45 -9.97 7.72 13.64
CA VAL A 45 -10.28 8.29 12.32
C VAL A 45 -9.88 7.32 11.20
N GLU A 46 -8.68 6.74 11.30
CA GLU A 46 -8.23 5.76 10.31
C GLU A 46 -9.09 4.49 10.32
N LEU A 47 -9.51 4.02 11.50
CA LEU A 47 -10.43 2.88 11.60
C LEU A 47 -11.78 3.20 10.92
N GLN A 48 -12.33 4.40 11.12
CA GLN A 48 -13.56 4.82 10.45
C GLN A 48 -13.39 4.85 8.93
N ARG A 49 -12.25 5.35 8.43
CA ARG A 49 -11.93 5.35 7.01
C ARG A 49 -11.87 3.94 6.43
N LEU A 50 -11.19 3.02 7.12
CA LEU A 50 -11.08 1.61 6.71
C LEU A 50 -12.44 0.88 6.74
N ILE A 51 -13.31 1.20 7.71
CA ILE A 51 -14.68 0.69 7.73
C ILE A 51 -15.44 1.16 6.49
N GLN A 52 -15.36 2.45 6.15
CA GLN A 52 -16.03 2.97 4.96
C GLN A 52 -15.51 2.33 3.68
N GLU A 53 -14.20 2.17 3.54
CA GLU A 53 -13.58 1.44 2.42
C GLU A 53 -14.15 0.02 2.30
N GLY A 54 -14.28 -0.71 3.41
CA GLY A 54 -14.90 -2.02 3.43
C GLY A 54 -16.39 -2.01 3.05
N LEU A 55 -17.15 -0.99 3.44
CA LEU A 55 -18.55 -0.82 3.03
C LEU A 55 -18.66 -0.55 1.53
N ASP A 56 -17.78 0.30 0.99
CA ASP A 56 -17.72 0.62 -0.43
C ASP A 56 -17.33 -0.62 -1.26
N ASP A 57 -16.46 -1.49 -0.72
CA ASP A 57 -16.12 -2.78 -1.32
C ASP A 57 -17.33 -3.73 -1.37
N VAL A 58 -18.13 -3.79 -0.29
CA VAL A 58 -19.37 -4.57 -0.26
C VAL A 58 -20.36 -4.07 -1.30
N GLU A 59 -20.59 -2.76 -1.37
CA GLU A 59 -21.52 -2.15 -2.34
C GLU A 59 -21.07 -2.39 -3.78
N ALA A 60 -19.75 -2.31 -4.04
CA ALA A 60 -19.19 -2.57 -5.35
C ALA A 60 -19.09 -4.07 -5.71
N GLY A 61 -19.48 -4.97 -4.81
CA GLY A 61 -19.37 -6.42 -5.02
C GLY A 61 -17.93 -6.94 -5.03
N ARG A 62 -16.97 -6.19 -4.48
CA ARG A 62 -15.57 -6.61 -4.31
C ARG A 62 -15.38 -7.50 -3.07
N VAL A 63 -16.31 -8.44 -2.89
CA VAL A 63 -16.36 -9.34 -1.73
C VAL A 63 -16.40 -10.79 -2.20
N MET A 64 -15.95 -11.69 -1.32
CA MET A 64 -16.01 -13.14 -1.54
C MET A 64 -16.76 -13.77 -0.38
N GLU A 65 -17.67 -14.69 -0.71
CA GLU A 65 -18.39 -15.46 0.29
C GLU A 65 -17.72 -16.80 0.52
N PHE A 66 -17.60 -17.19 1.79
CA PHE A 66 -17.09 -18.49 2.21
C PHE A 66 -18.12 -19.14 3.13
N SER A 67 -18.44 -20.41 2.87
CA SER A 67 -19.44 -21.13 3.68
C SER A 67 -18.85 -21.63 5.01
N THR A 68 -17.54 -21.90 5.03
CA THR A 68 -16.82 -22.37 6.22
C THR A 68 -15.47 -21.69 6.38
N ALA A 69 -14.90 -21.77 7.58
CA ALA A 69 -13.54 -21.32 7.84
C ALA A 69 -12.49 -22.13 7.05
N ASP A 70 -12.79 -23.40 6.75
CA ASP A 70 -11.92 -24.27 5.95
C ASP A 70 -11.87 -23.80 4.49
N ASP A 71 -13.01 -23.35 3.92
CA ASP A 71 -13.07 -22.80 2.55
C ASP A 71 -12.21 -21.54 2.42
N LEU A 72 -12.30 -20.63 3.40
CA LEU A 72 -11.47 -19.44 3.47
C LEU A 72 -9.99 -19.81 3.58
N THR A 73 -9.67 -20.77 4.47
CA THR A 73 -8.29 -21.22 4.68
C THR A 73 -7.70 -21.83 3.41
N ALA A 74 -8.45 -22.69 2.72
CA ALA A 74 -8.04 -23.27 1.45
C ALA A 74 -7.81 -22.21 0.37
N HIS A 75 -8.67 -21.18 0.32
CA HIS A 75 -8.51 -20.05 -0.59
C HIS A 75 -7.21 -19.27 -0.34
N ILE A 76 -6.90 -18.94 0.93
CA ILE A 76 -5.67 -18.23 1.31
C ILE A 76 -4.42 -19.05 0.92
N ILE A 77 -4.41 -20.36 1.19
CA ILE A 77 -3.30 -21.24 0.84
C ILE A 77 -3.09 -21.27 -0.68
N LYS A 78 -4.17 -21.35 -1.45
CA LYS A 78 -4.12 -21.34 -2.92
C LYS A 78 -3.54 -20.02 -3.45
N LEU A 79 -3.99 -18.87 -2.95
CA LEU A 79 -3.46 -17.56 -3.34
C LEU A 79 -1.95 -17.44 -3.11
N ALA A 80 -1.46 -17.93 -1.96
CA ALA A 80 -0.04 -17.94 -1.65
C ALA A 80 0.76 -18.82 -2.63
N GLY A 81 0.21 -19.96 -3.03
CA GLY A 81 0.80 -20.84 -4.05
C GLY A 81 0.92 -20.17 -5.42
N GLU A 82 -0.17 -19.57 -5.91
CA GLU A 82 -0.21 -18.88 -7.20
C GLU A 82 0.77 -17.69 -7.27
N GLN A 83 0.90 -16.92 -6.19
CA GLN A 83 1.88 -15.83 -6.12
C GLN A 83 3.33 -16.32 -6.17
N ASN A 84 3.62 -17.50 -5.61
CA ASN A 84 4.94 -18.10 -5.65
C ASN A 84 5.29 -18.63 -7.05
N GLU A 85 4.32 -19.24 -7.74
CA GLU A 85 4.49 -19.71 -9.12
C GLU A 85 4.66 -18.55 -10.10
N ALA A 86 3.87 -17.48 -9.94
CA ALA A 86 3.97 -16.27 -10.78
C ALA A 86 5.31 -15.52 -10.61
N LYS A 87 6.01 -15.70 -9.48
CA LYS A 87 7.32 -15.11 -9.20
C LYS A 87 8.50 -15.99 -9.62
N ALA A 88 8.28 -17.22 -10.08
CA ALA A 88 9.36 -18.07 -10.59
C ALA A 88 9.90 -17.49 -11.92
N PRO A 89 11.21 -17.17 -12.02
CA PRO A 89 11.77 -16.67 -13.27
C PRO A 89 11.68 -17.77 -14.33
N GLY A 90 11.02 -17.44 -15.45
CA GLY A 90 10.82 -18.33 -16.59
C GLY A 90 12.10 -19.04 -16.99
N GLY A 91 12.02 -20.36 -17.10
CA GLY A 91 13.13 -21.23 -17.47
C GLY A 91 13.86 -20.74 -18.71
N HIS A 92 15.18 -20.67 -18.59
CA HIS A 92 16.11 -20.36 -19.65
C HIS A 92 15.99 -21.40 -20.78
N ARG A 93 15.15 -21.12 -21.79
CA ARG A 93 15.14 -21.87 -23.05
C ARG A 93 16.19 -21.27 -23.97
N THR A 94 17.44 -21.70 -23.84
CA THR A 94 18.44 -21.47 -24.88
C THR A 94 18.21 -22.45 -26.03
N GLY A 95 17.32 -22.04 -26.94
CA GLY A 95 17.39 -22.49 -28.31
C GLY A 95 18.54 -21.75 -29.00
N THR A 96 19.61 -22.46 -29.33
CA THR A 96 20.58 -22.00 -30.33
C THR A 96 20.82 -23.14 -31.32
N GLY A 97 20.23 -22.99 -32.50
CA GLY A 97 20.46 -23.89 -33.62
C GLY A 97 21.86 -23.76 -34.21
N ARG A 98 22.17 -24.68 -35.13
CA ARG A 98 22.67 -24.36 -36.47
C ARG A 98 22.74 -25.61 -37.34
N SER A 99 21.80 -25.65 -38.28
CA SER A 99 21.99 -26.28 -39.59
C SER A 99 22.99 -25.47 -40.43
N SER A 100 23.50 -26.10 -41.49
CA SER A 100 24.52 -25.69 -42.48
C SER A 100 25.96 -26.05 -42.07
N ARG A 101 26.76 -26.78 -42.86
CA ARG A 101 26.93 -26.70 -44.32
C ARG A 101 27.44 -28.02 -44.92
N ARG A 102 26.83 -28.35 -46.05
CA ARG A 102 27.30 -29.12 -47.21
C ARG A 102 28.80 -28.90 -47.53
N SER A 103 29.55 -29.99 -47.74
CA SER A 103 30.44 -30.28 -48.89
C SER A 103 31.00 -31.69 -48.76
#